data_AF-A0AA40CFJ6-F1
#
_entry.id   AF-A0AA40CFJ6-F1
#
_cell.length_a   1.000
_cell.length_b   1.000
_cell.length_c   1.000
_cell.angle_alpha   90.00
_cell.angle_beta   90.00
_cell.angle_gamma   90.00
#
_symmetry.space_group_name_H-M   'P 1'
#
loop_
_entity.id
_entity.type
_entity.pdbx_description
1 polymer ?
#
loop_
_entity_poly.entity_id
_entity_poly.type
_entity_poly.pdbx_seq_one_letter_code
_entity_poly.pdbx_strand_id
1 'polypeptide(L)'
;MQNHIVTTSSPLPATFLQQIALAGPLDEISNHPGAVRHHLFWHGDRDRTTNTLRRSMLFFVYQTGRHGPQNGFRLCVAHRGFHIASPTKMERKEGGEGEEDDIDQLERVIPQGHVEVVVLGEAPVLEDDEDDEDGDVNEGEDGNEIEDGKGQN
;
A
#
# COMPACT_ATOMS: atom_id res chain seq x y z
N MET A 1 4.36 -0.38 30.98
CA MET A 1 4.05 -0.63 29.56
C MET A 1 5.00 0.21 28.74
N GLN A 2 5.69 -0.40 27.79
CA GLN A 2 6.62 0.29 26.90
C GLN A 2 5.91 0.47 25.56
N ASN A 3 5.69 1.73 25.17
CA ASN A 3 5.08 2.06 23.89
C ASN A 3 6.21 2.35 22.89
N HIS A 4 6.13 1.72 21.72
CA HIS A 4 7.05 2.00 20.61
C HIS A 4 6.30 2.87 19.59
N ILE A 5 6.65 4.15 19.52
CA ILE A 5 6.12 5.06 18.49
C ILE A 5 7.10 5.02 17.32
N VAL A 6 6.59 4.70 16.14
CA VAL A 6 7.39 4.62 14.92
C VAL A 6 7.38 5.99 14.26
N THR A 7 8.56 6.55 14.04
CA THR A 7 8.75 7.81 13.32
C THR A 7 9.86 7.65 12.29
N THR A 8 10.02 8.61 11.39
CA THR A 8 11.17 8.67 10.47
C THR A 8 12.51 8.69 11.21
N SER A 9 12.55 9.34 12.38
CA SER A 9 13.74 9.41 13.25
C SER A 9 13.93 8.19 14.16
N SER A 10 12.91 7.34 14.31
CA SER A 10 12.92 6.13 15.12
C SER A 10 12.24 5.00 14.35
N PRO A 11 12.88 4.48 13.29
CA PRO A 11 12.32 3.41 12.47
C PRO A 11 12.26 2.11 13.26
N LEU A 12 11.36 1.22 12.82
CA LEU A 12 11.28 -0.11 13.39
C LEU A 12 12.53 -0.92 13.06
N PRO A 13 13.06 -1.72 14.01
CA PRO A 13 14.11 -2.66 13.70
C PRO A 13 13.59 -3.70 12.71
N ALA A 14 14.45 -4.21 11.82
CA ALA A 14 14.07 -5.24 10.84
C ALA A 14 13.46 -6.50 11.51
N THR A 15 13.86 -6.80 12.74
CA THR A 15 13.30 -7.90 13.56
C THR A 15 11.82 -7.73 13.89
N PHE A 16 11.28 -6.51 13.82
CA PHE A 16 9.85 -6.26 14.02
C PHE A 16 8.99 -6.94 12.95
N LEU A 17 9.49 -7.09 11.72
CA LEU A 17 8.78 -7.81 10.65
C LEU A 17 8.55 -9.29 11.02
N GLN A 18 9.54 -9.91 11.65
CA GLN A 18 9.40 -11.27 12.18
C GLN A 18 8.37 -11.33 13.31
N GLN A 19 8.29 -10.29 14.15
CA GLN A 19 7.29 -10.21 15.21
C GLN A 19 5.86 -10.08 14.66
N ILE A 20 5.67 -9.28 13.60
CA ILE A 20 4.37 -9.20 12.90
C ILE A 20 4.00 -10.56 12.32
N ALA A 21 4.95 -11.24 11.66
CA ALA A 21 4.72 -12.57 11.10
C ALA A 21 4.31 -13.60 12.16
N LEU A 22 5.05 -13.65 13.27
CA LEU A 22 4.78 -14.56 14.38
C LEU A 22 3.50 -14.24 15.15
N ALA A 23 3.03 -12.99 15.12
CA ALA A 23 1.77 -12.63 15.75
C ALA A 23 0.54 -13.24 15.03
N GLY A 24 0.69 -13.64 13.77
CA GLY A 24 -0.34 -14.30 12.97
C GLY A 24 -1.65 -13.52 12.67
N PRO A 25 -1.72 -12.17 12.68
CA PRO A 25 -3.00 -11.49 12.42
C PRO A 25 -3.32 -11.34 10.92
N LEU A 26 -2.44 -11.78 10.03
CA LEU A 26 -2.51 -11.54 8.59
C LEU A 26 -2.75 -12.84 7.82
N ASP A 27 -3.32 -12.71 6.62
CA ASP A 27 -3.51 -13.83 5.71
C ASP A 27 -2.16 -14.47 5.34
N GLU A 28 -2.10 -15.80 5.45
CA GLU A 28 -0.91 -16.59 5.15
C GLU A 28 -1.10 -17.32 3.82
N ILE A 29 -0.28 -16.99 2.84
CA ILE A 29 -0.38 -17.52 1.48
C ILE A 29 0.88 -18.33 1.17
N SER A 30 0.71 -19.48 0.56
CA SER A 30 1.84 -20.28 0.06
C SER A 30 2.48 -19.58 -1.15
N ASN A 31 3.80 -19.61 -1.33
CA ASN A 31 4.43 -19.19 -2.59
C ASN A 31 4.25 -20.21 -3.75
N HIS A 32 3.25 -21.11 -3.68
CA HIS A 32 2.93 -21.99 -4.81
C HIS A 32 2.46 -21.14 -6.01
N PRO A 33 2.87 -21.48 -7.25
CA PRO A 33 2.42 -20.77 -8.45
C PRO A 33 0.88 -20.64 -8.50
N GLY A 34 0.41 -19.42 -8.76
CA GLY A 34 -0.98 -19.02 -8.81
C GLY A 34 -1.65 -18.73 -7.46
N ALA A 35 -1.05 -19.08 -6.31
CA ALA A 35 -1.71 -18.93 -5.02
C ALA A 35 -1.87 -17.45 -4.62
N VAL A 36 -0.84 -16.63 -4.83
CA VAL A 36 -0.87 -15.20 -4.50
C VAL A 36 -1.82 -14.49 -5.45
N ARG A 37 -1.73 -14.80 -6.75
CA ARG A 37 -2.63 -14.24 -7.78
C ARG A 37 -4.10 -14.56 -7.49
N HIS A 38 -4.39 -15.83 -7.19
CA HIS A 38 -5.74 -16.25 -6.85
C HIS A 38 -6.27 -15.51 -5.62
N HIS A 39 -5.43 -15.37 -4.59
CA HIS A 39 -5.81 -14.68 -3.37
C HIS A 39 -6.10 -13.20 -3.62
N LEU A 40 -5.19 -12.48 -4.28
CA LEU A 40 -5.38 -11.08 -4.62
C LEU A 40 -6.64 -10.85 -5.47
N PHE A 41 -6.92 -11.74 -6.43
CA PHE A 41 -8.06 -11.58 -7.34
C PHE A 41 -9.42 -11.86 -6.68
N TRP A 42 -9.50 -12.84 -5.78
CA TRP A 42 -10.77 -13.26 -5.18
C TRP A 42 -11.03 -12.66 -3.79
N HIS A 43 -9.97 -12.34 -3.05
CA HIS A 43 -10.04 -11.83 -1.69
C HIS A 43 -9.55 -10.39 -1.55
N GLY A 44 -8.74 -9.88 -2.49
CA GLY A 44 -8.46 -8.46 -2.58
C GLY A 44 -9.71 -7.72 -3.03
N ASP A 45 -10.23 -6.83 -2.17
CA ASP A 45 -11.41 -5.97 -2.41
C ASP A 45 -11.22 -5.13 -3.69
N ARG A 46 -11.45 -5.75 -4.85
CA ARG A 46 -11.17 -5.17 -6.16
C ARG A 46 -12.42 -4.61 -6.79
N ASP A 47 -12.22 -3.59 -7.61
CA ASP A 47 -13.23 -3.18 -8.57
C ASP A 47 -13.40 -4.27 -9.63
N ARG A 48 -14.64 -4.72 -9.85
CA ARG A 48 -14.93 -5.82 -10.78
C ARG A 48 -14.84 -5.43 -12.25
N THR A 49 -14.89 -4.12 -12.55
CA THR A 49 -14.84 -3.59 -13.90
C THR A 49 -13.41 -3.32 -14.32
N THR A 50 -12.57 -2.78 -13.44
CA THR A 50 -11.17 -2.43 -13.75
C THR A 50 -10.16 -3.46 -13.25
N ASN A 51 -10.58 -4.42 -12.42
CA ASN A 51 -9.72 -5.36 -11.70
C ASN A 51 -8.61 -4.68 -10.88
N THR A 52 -8.85 -3.47 -10.36
CA THR A 52 -7.89 -2.77 -9.48
C THR A 52 -8.32 -2.88 -8.02
N LEU A 53 -7.37 -3.01 -7.09
CA LEU A 53 -7.67 -2.99 -5.66
C LEU A 53 -8.30 -1.66 -5.23
N ARG A 54 -9.42 -1.71 -4.49
CA ARG A 54 -10.08 -0.53 -3.91
C ARG A 54 -9.43 -0.08 -2.60
N ARG A 55 -8.75 -1.01 -1.93
CA ARG A 55 -8.07 -0.80 -0.66
C ARG A 55 -6.72 -1.50 -0.69
N SER A 56 -5.76 -0.96 0.05
CA SER A 56 -4.48 -1.64 0.24
C SER A 56 -4.69 -2.94 1.05
N MET A 57 -3.91 -3.97 0.73
CA MET A 57 -3.94 -5.28 1.38
C MET A 57 -2.57 -5.63 1.94
N LEU A 58 -2.53 -6.19 3.14
CA LEU A 58 -1.32 -6.64 3.82
C LEU A 58 -1.43 -8.15 4.08
N PHE A 59 -0.45 -8.92 3.64
CA PHE A 59 -0.47 -10.39 3.74
C PHE A 59 0.95 -10.97 3.77
N PHE A 60 1.07 -12.23 4.18
CA PHE A 60 2.32 -12.98 4.13
C PHE A 60 2.34 -13.97 2.97
N VAL A 61 3.51 -14.11 2.34
CA VAL A 61 3.81 -15.21 1.43
C VAL A 61 4.90 -16.08 2.06
N TYR A 62 4.56 -17.32 2.42
CA TYR A 62 5.47 -18.24 3.08
C TYR A 62 6.17 -19.18 2.09
N GLN A 63 7.39 -19.55 2.46
CA GLN A 63 8.16 -20.56 1.77
C GLN A 63 7.43 -21.91 1.80
N THR A 64 7.04 -22.40 0.62
CA THR A 64 6.60 -23.77 0.43
C THR A 64 7.80 -24.69 0.25
N GLY A 65 7.83 -25.78 1.00
CA GLY A 65 8.85 -26.82 0.88
C GLY A 65 8.24 -28.21 1.03
N ARG A 66 9.04 -29.23 0.74
CA ARG A 66 8.64 -30.66 0.85
C ARG A 66 8.22 -31.09 2.26
N HIS A 67 8.54 -30.30 3.29
CA HIS A 67 8.38 -30.63 4.71
C HIS A 67 7.48 -29.65 5.49
N GLY A 68 6.64 -28.86 4.82
CA GLY A 68 5.75 -27.89 5.47
C GLY A 68 6.33 -26.47 5.56
N PRO A 69 5.66 -25.54 6.26
CA PRO A 69 6.05 -24.13 6.34
C PRO A 69 7.47 -24.01 6.89
N GLN A 70 8.33 -23.34 6.12
CA GLN A 70 9.70 -23.04 6.54
C GLN A 70 9.79 -21.58 7.00
N ASN A 71 10.81 -21.26 7.80
CA ASN A 71 11.00 -19.94 8.46
C ASN A 71 11.23 -18.76 7.50
N GLY A 72 11.10 -18.94 6.18
CA GLY A 72 11.22 -17.87 5.19
C GLY A 72 9.85 -17.31 4.80
N PHE A 73 9.74 -15.98 4.72
CA PHE A 73 8.50 -15.30 4.31
C PHE A 73 8.76 -13.95 3.63
N ARG A 74 7.76 -13.50 2.87
CA ARG A 74 7.63 -12.12 2.36
C ARG A 74 6.47 -11.46 3.07
N LEU A 75 6.66 -10.26 3.63
CA LEU A 75 5.56 -9.38 4.01
C LEU A 75 5.19 -8.54 2.79
N CYS A 76 3.98 -8.69 2.30
CA CYS A 76 3.54 -8.05 1.07
C CYS A 76 2.50 -6.97 1.37
N VAL A 77 2.71 -5.77 0.83
CA VAL A 77 1.73 -4.69 0.77
C VAL A 77 1.32 -4.54 -0.69
N ALA A 78 0.06 -4.80 -1.02
CA ALA A 78 -0.49 -4.42 -2.32
C ALA A 78 -1.29 -3.14 -2.15
N HIS A 79 -0.88 -2.05 -2.81
CA HIS A 79 -1.52 -0.75 -2.67
C HIS A 79 -2.85 -0.68 -3.43
N ARG A 80 -3.72 0.22 -2.96
CA ARG A 80 -4.90 0.66 -3.70
C ARG A 80 -4.49 1.07 -5.13
N GLY A 81 -5.29 0.66 -6.11
CA GLY A 81 -5.02 0.92 -7.52
C GLY A 81 -4.20 -0.16 -8.21
N PHE A 82 -3.57 -1.09 -7.47
CA PHE A 82 -2.85 -2.21 -8.06
C PHE A 82 -3.78 -3.06 -8.94
N HIS A 83 -3.38 -3.28 -10.19
CA HIS A 83 -4.17 -3.99 -11.19
C HIS A 83 -3.85 -5.49 -11.21
N ILE A 84 -4.88 -6.33 -11.20
CA ILE A 84 -4.76 -7.79 -11.21
C ILE A 84 -5.48 -8.32 -12.45
N ALA A 85 -4.74 -8.61 -13.52
CA ALA A 85 -5.33 -8.92 -14.82
C ALA A 85 -6.32 -10.11 -14.80
N SER A 86 -5.98 -11.19 -14.09
CA SER A 86 -6.75 -12.44 -14.04
C SER A 86 -6.47 -13.26 -12.78
N PRO A 87 -7.37 -14.20 -12.40
CA PRO A 87 -7.18 -15.09 -11.25
C PRO A 87 -6.14 -16.19 -11.50
N THR A 88 -5.75 -16.41 -12.75
CA THR A 88 -4.79 -17.43 -13.18
C THR A 88 -3.75 -16.79 -14.09
N LYS A 89 -2.55 -17.38 -14.18
CA LYS A 89 -1.56 -16.97 -15.18
C LYS A 89 -2.18 -17.12 -16.57
N MET A 90 -2.10 -16.09 -17.41
CA MET A 90 -2.55 -16.22 -18.79
C MET A 90 -1.55 -17.07 -19.55
N GLU A 91 -1.92 -18.29 -19.94
CA GLU A 91 -1.18 -19.02 -20.97
C GLU A 91 -1.37 -18.28 -22.29
N ARG A 92 -0.28 -17.97 -23.02
CA ARG A 92 -0.44 -17.44 -24.37
C ARG A 92 -1.15 -18.51 -25.20
N LYS A 93 -2.06 -18.10 -26.11
CA LYS A 93 -2.86 -18.97 -27.00
C LYS A 93 -2.04 -19.92 -27.91
N GLU A 94 -0.71 -19.88 -27.85
CA GLU A 94 0.20 -20.70 -28.64
C GLU A 94 1.27 -21.41 -27.78
N GLY A 95 0.90 -21.85 -26.56
CA GLY A 95 1.73 -22.77 -25.76
C GLY A 95 2.98 -22.16 -25.13
N GLY A 96 3.02 -20.82 -24.99
CA GLY A 96 4.06 -20.11 -24.26
C GLY A 96 3.58 -19.66 -22.89
N GLU A 97 4.49 -19.64 -21.91
CA GLU A 97 4.26 -18.96 -20.63
C GLU A 97 3.90 -17.48 -20.90
N GLY A 98 2.85 -16.98 -20.24
CA GLY A 98 2.52 -15.56 -20.25
C GLY A 98 3.70 -14.70 -19.77
N GLU A 99 3.70 -13.41 -20.12
CA GLU A 99 4.69 -12.47 -19.60
C GLU A 99 4.65 -12.48 -18.07
N GLU A 100 5.83 -12.53 -17.44
CA GLU A 100 5.92 -12.46 -15.98
C GLU A 100 5.45 -11.08 -15.50
N ASP A 101 4.59 -11.07 -14.49
CA ASP A 101 4.21 -9.85 -13.79
C ASP A 101 4.74 -9.79 -12.35
N ASP A 102 4.44 -8.71 -11.64
CA ASP A 102 4.92 -8.49 -10.27
C ASP A 102 4.43 -9.56 -9.28
N ILE A 103 3.28 -10.19 -9.56
CA ILE A 103 2.75 -11.27 -8.71
C ILE A 103 3.57 -12.54 -8.91
N ASP A 104 4.03 -12.81 -10.13
CA ASP A 104 4.89 -13.97 -10.39
C ASP A 104 6.22 -13.87 -9.61
N GLN A 105 6.71 -12.65 -9.34
CA GLN A 105 7.88 -12.44 -8.48
C GLN A 105 7.62 -12.86 -7.02
N LEU A 106 6.42 -12.62 -6.51
CA LEU A 106 6.02 -13.05 -5.15
C LEU A 106 5.91 -14.56 -5.01
N GLU A 107 5.66 -15.27 -6.11
CA GLU A 107 5.52 -16.73 -6.15
C GLU A 107 6.86 -17.43 -6.41
N ARG A 108 7.95 -16.69 -6.65
CA ARG A 108 9.29 -17.28 -6.78
C ARG A 108 9.72 -18.00 -5.50
N VAL A 109 10.69 -18.91 -5.66
CA VAL A 109 11.29 -19.65 -4.54
C VAL A 109 11.78 -18.67 -3.46
N ILE A 110 11.39 -18.94 -2.21
CA ILE A 110 11.87 -18.22 -1.03
C ILE A 110 13.00 -19.04 -0.42
N PRO A 111 14.23 -18.51 -0.28
CA PRO A 111 15.31 -19.20 0.42
C PRO A 111 14.98 -19.45 1.90
N GLN A 112 15.58 -20.48 2.48
CA GLN A 112 15.35 -20.82 3.89
C GLN A 112 15.76 -19.67 4.82
N GLY A 113 14.83 -19.23 5.67
CA GLY A 113 15.05 -18.14 6.63
C GLY A 113 15.08 -16.74 6.02
N HIS A 114 14.75 -16.60 4.74
CA HIS A 114 14.68 -15.31 4.05
C HIS A 114 13.51 -14.46 4.56
N VAL A 115 13.74 -13.17 4.78
CA VAL A 115 12.71 -12.22 5.21
C VAL A 115 12.84 -10.96 4.35
N GLU A 116 11.76 -10.58 3.68
CA GLU A 116 11.71 -9.35 2.88
C GLU A 116 10.34 -8.69 2.92
N VAL A 117 10.32 -7.39 2.60
CA VAL A 117 9.08 -6.62 2.38
C VAL A 117 8.96 -6.36 0.89
N VAL A 118 7.80 -6.67 0.32
CA VAL A 118 7.49 -6.39 -1.09
C VAL A 118 6.30 -5.46 -1.16
N VAL A 119 6.42 -4.41 -1.97
CA VAL A 119 5.36 -3.43 -2.20
C VAL A 119 4.91 -3.56 -3.65
N LEU A 120 3.62 -3.75 -3.86
CA LEU A 120 2.99 -3.81 -5.18
C LEU A 120 2.17 -2.55 -5.42
N GLY A 121 2.38 -1.92 -6.57
CA GLY A 121 1.74 -0.66 -6.95
C GLY A 121 2.40 0.57 -6.29
N GLU A 122 1.88 1.74 -6.64
CA GLU A 122 2.38 3.01 -6.11
C GLU A 122 1.81 3.30 -4.72
N ALA A 123 2.64 3.83 -3.83
CA ALA A 123 2.18 4.26 -2.52
C ALA A 123 1.14 5.37 -2.68
N PRO A 124 0.05 5.36 -1.89
CA PRO A 124 -0.89 6.47 -1.88
C PRO A 124 -0.14 7.75 -1.49
N VAL A 125 -0.38 8.83 -2.25
CA VAL A 125 0.03 10.18 -1.81
C VAL A 125 -0.77 10.48 -0.56
N LEU A 126 -0.09 10.61 0.57
CA LEU A 126 -0.67 11.19 1.76
C LEU A 126 -0.71 12.69 1.48
N GLU A 127 -1.89 13.26 1.29
CA GLU A 127 -2.06 14.70 1.36
C GLU A 127 -1.77 15.06 2.82
N ASP A 128 -0.66 15.75 3.07
CA ASP A 128 -0.40 16.35 4.38
C ASP A 128 -1.47 17.43 4.55
N ASP A 129 -2.39 17.24 5.51
CA ASP A 129 -3.39 18.25 5.91
C ASP A 129 -2.69 19.42 6.64
N GLU A 130 -1.75 20.11 5.97
CA GLU A 130 -1.19 21.38 6.41
C GLU A 130 -1.84 22.53 5.63
N ASP A 131 -3.08 22.88 5.98
CA ASP A 131 -3.68 24.17 5.67
C ASP A 131 -4.43 24.68 6.93
N ASP A 132 -3.70 24.79 8.05
CA ASP A 132 -4.04 25.73 9.13
C ASP A 132 -3.46 27.10 8.76
N GLU A 133 -4.13 27.84 7.87
CA GLU A 133 -3.98 29.31 7.82
C GLU A 133 -5.20 29.93 8.51
N ASP A 134 -5.03 30.15 9.82
CA ASP A 134 -5.81 31.07 10.62
C ASP A 134 -5.93 32.41 9.88
N GLY A 135 -7.09 32.64 9.28
CA GLY A 135 -7.49 33.94 8.75
C GLY A 135 -7.65 34.94 9.89
N ASP A 136 -6.54 35.57 10.25
CA ASP A 136 -6.46 36.62 11.26
C ASP A 136 -7.45 37.75 10.95
N VAL A 137 -8.15 38.14 12.01
CA VAL A 137 -9.31 39.00 12.02
C VAL A 137 -8.78 40.43 11.98
N ASN A 138 -8.88 41.13 10.84
CA ASN A 138 -8.47 42.53 10.83
C ASN A 138 -9.57 43.39 11.48
N GLU A 139 -9.37 43.70 12.77
CA GLU A 139 -10.10 44.72 13.52
C GLU A 139 -9.96 46.09 12.84
N GLY A 140 -11.06 46.84 12.79
CA GLY A 140 -11.10 48.14 12.13
C GLY A 140 -10.42 49.26 12.91
N GLU A 141 -10.11 50.35 12.21
CA GLU A 141 -10.00 51.68 12.82
C GLU A 141 -10.39 52.77 11.81
N ASP A 142 -11.16 53.73 12.33
CA ASP A 142 -11.84 54.85 11.67
C ASP A 142 -10.89 55.90 11.06
N GLY A 143 -11.40 56.68 10.10
CA GLY A 143 -10.65 57.84 9.57
C GLY A 143 -11.40 58.70 8.57
N ASN A 144 -12.29 59.54 9.10
CA ASN A 144 -13.10 60.56 8.44
C ASN A 144 -12.26 61.64 7.69
N GLU A 145 -12.61 62.01 6.45
CA GLU A 145 -12.32 63.35 5.91
C GLU A 145 -13.40 63.79 4.90
N ILE A 146 -13.92 65.00 5.14
CA ILE A 146 -15.07 65.68 4.53
C ILE A 146 -14.57 66.83 3.63
N GLU A 147 -15.44 67.26 2.69
CA GLU A 147 -15.46 68.54 1.94
C GLU A 147 -14.51 68.66 0.73
N ASP A 148 -14.85 69.29 -0.40
CA ASP A 148 -15.91 70.25 -0.76
C ASP A 148 -16.03 70.25 -2.32
N GLY A 149 -17.20 70.39 -2.95
CA GLY A 149 -17.62 71.72 -3.44
C GLY A 149 -17.85 71.80 -4.97
N LYS A 150 -19.14 71.90 -5.35
CA LYS A 150 -19.76 72.67 -6.47
C LYS A 150 -19.09 72.77 -7.86
N GLY A 151 -19.89 72.49 -8.89
CA GLY A 151 -20.11 73.47 -9.99
C GLY A 151 -19.96 72.99 -11.44
N GLN A 152 -21.11 72.79 -12.10
CA GLN A 152 -21.47 73.17 -13.49
C GLN A 152 -20.43 73.05 -14.63
N ASN A 153 -20.76 72.22 -15.63
CA ASN A 153 -21.34 72.68 -16.90
C ASN A 153 -22.05 71.54 -17.63
#